data_AF-A2BMX2-F1
#
_entry.id   AF-A2BMX2-F1
#
_cell.length_a   1.000
_cell.length_b   1.000
_cell.length_c   1.000
_cell.angle_alpha   90.00
_cell.angle_beta   90.00
_cell.angle_gamma   90.00
#
_symmetry.space_group_name_H-M   'P 1'
#
loop_
_entity.id
_entity.type
_entity.pdbx_description
1 polymer ?
#
loop_
_entity_poly.entity_id
_entity_poly.type
_entity_poly.pdbx_seq_one_letter_code
_entity_poly.pdbx_strand_id
1 'polypeptide(L)'
;MAAGKAKPILAAIVLFAAFAVIGYYAVKGSSYMDVSDVVKLVREAKVTVKGRLASLHYDQASRKLYLVLEGRDGSKLLAVADAEYIEKKYGPIQYLRWDPDSVVVEGVYDPATGTLRVIDILEGCHSGYSQPAIKD
;
A
#
# COMPACT_ATOMS: atom_id res chain seq x y z
N MET A 1 29.69 40.76 -28.84
CA MET A 1 29.75 39.30 -28.98
C MET A 1 28.82 38.66 -27.94
N ALA A 2 27.56 38.36 -28.27
CA ALA A 2 26.59 37.79 -27.32
C ALA A 2 25.68 36.72 -27.94
N ALA A 3 26.14 36.03 -28.99
CA ALA A 3 25.33 35.04 -29.72
C ALA A 3 25.64 33.57 -29.37
N GLY A 4 26.43 33.31 -28.31
CA GLY A 4 26.90 31.96 -27.96
C GLY A 4 26.19 31.27 -26.79
N LYS A 5 25.42 32.00 -25.97
CA LYS A 5 24.88 31.49 -24.69
C LYS A 5 23.39 31.14 -24.68
N ALA A 6 22.64 31.49 -25.73
CA ALA A 6 21.20 31.21 -25.80
C ALA A 6 20.89 29.72 -25.97
N LYS A 7 21.73 29.00 -26.74
CA LYS A 7 21.57 27.56 -27.00
C LYS A 7 21.66 26.68 -25.74
N PRO A 8 22.65 26.84 -24.84
CA PRO A 8 22.71 26.04 -23.62
C PRO A 8 21.59 26.38 -22.62
N ILE A 9 21.13 27.63 -22.58
CA ILE A 9 20.00 28.03 -21.72
C ILE A 9 18.69 27.38 -22.20
N LEU A 10 18.43 27.39 -23.50
CA LEU A 10 17.24 26.75 -24.07
C LEU A 10 17.25 25.24 -23.80
N ALA A 11 18.40 24.59 -23.97
CA ALA A 11 18.56 23.15 -23.67
C ALA A 11 18.32 22.84 -22.19
N ALA A 12 18.82 23.68 -21.28
CA ALA A 12 18.59 23.52 -19.85
C ALA A 12 17.11 23.67 -19.46
N ILE A 13 16.38 24.62 -20.08
CA ILE A 13 14.94 24.79 -19.85
C ILE A 13 14.15 23.57 -20.32
N VAL A 14 14.45 23.05 -21.51
CA VAL A 14 13.79 21.84 -22.04
C VAL A 14 14.08 20.63 -21.16
N LEU A 15 15.32 20.46 -20.72
CA LEU A 15 15.71 19.36 -19.85
C LEU A 15 15.02 19.47 -18.48
N PHE A 16 14.96 20.67 -17.90
CA PHE A 16 14.25 20.91 -16.65
C PHE A 16 12.75 20.62 -16.79
N ALA A 17 12.11 21.05 -17.88
CA ALA A 17 10.70 20.73 -18.14
C ALA A 17 10.47 19.21 -18.26
N ALA A 18 11.37 18.48 -18.92
CA ALA A 18 11.29 17.02 -19.00
C ALA A 18 11.40 16.36 -17.62
N PHE A 19 12.37 16.77 -16.79
CA PHE A 19 12.49 16.26 -15.42
C PHE A 19 11.32 16.67 -14.52
N ALA A 20 10.77 17.87 -14.69
CA ALA A 20 9.60 18.32 -13.95
C ALA A 20 8.36 17.49 -14.30
N VAL A 21 8.17 17.15 -15.57
CA VAL A 21 7.08 16.26 -16.01
C VAL A 21 7.28 14.85 -15.45
N ILE A 22 8.48 14.26 -15.57
CA ILE A 22 8.78 12.94 -15.00
C ILE A 22 8.58 12.94 -13.48
N GLY A 23 9.09 13.96 -12.78
CA GLY A 23 8.91 14.12 -11.34
C GLY A 23 7.44 14.27 -10.95
N TYR A 24 6.66 15.03 -11.71
CA TYR A 24 5.21 15.18 -11.49
C TYR A 24 4.46 13.85 -11.61
N TYR A 25 4.77 13.05 -12.64
CA TYR A 25 4.16 11.74 -12.81
C TYR A 25 4.62 10.72 -11.76
N ALA A 26 5.87 10.81 -11.29
CA ALA A 26 6.38 9.96 -10.23
C ALA A 26 5.66 10.21 -8.89
N VAL A 27 5.40 11.48 -8.53
CA VAL A 27 4.73 11.85 -7.28
C VAL A 27 3.25 11.42 -7.26
N LYS A 28 2.57 11.46 -8.40
CA LYS A 28 1.16 11.02 -8.47
C LYS A 28 0.96 9.51 -8.28
N GLY A 29 1.99 8.69 -8.47
CA GLY A 29 1.88 7.25 -8.42
C GLY A 29 1.92 6.61 -7.03
N SER A 30 2.34 7.34 -5.98
CA SER A 30 2.70 6.71 -4.69
C SER A 30 2.09 7.34 -3.44
N SER A 31 1.07 8.20 -3.56
CA SER A 31 0.49 8.80 -2.36
C SER A 31 -0.36 7.78 -1.60
N TYR A 32 0.03 7.49 -0.35
CA TYR A 32 -0.82 6.75 0.58
C TYR A 32 -2.16 7.47 0.71
N MET A 33 -3.25 6.73 0.54
CA MET A 33 -4.62 7.18 0.78
C MET A 33 -5.08 6.67 2.15
N ASP A 34 -5.80 7.50 2.89
CA ASP A 34 -6.48 7.05 4.10
C ASP A 34 -7.72 6.23 3.72
N VAL A 35 -8.08 5.25 4.55
CA VAL A 35 -9.33 4.49 4.41
C VAL A 35 -10.55 5.42 4.23
N SER A 36 -10.61 6.52 4.98
CA SER A 36 -11.67 7.54 4.90
C SER A 36 -11.81 8.19 3.52
N ASP A 37 -10.76 8.19 2.70
CA ASP A 37 -10.77 8.73 1.35
C ASP A 37 -11.04 7.64 0.31
N VAL A 38 -10.55 6.42 0.54
CA VAL A 38 -10.75 5.27 -0.34
C VAL A 38 -12.23 4.90 -0.44
N VAL A 39 -12.96 4.88 0.69
CA VAL A 39 -14.38 4.50 0.70
C VAL A 39 -15.29 5.50 -0.05
N LYS A 40 -14.77 6.67 -0.44
CA LYS A 40 -15.48 7.69 -1.22
C LYS A 40 -15.26 7.54 -2.73
N LEU A 41 -14.39 6.62 -3.15
CA LEU A 41 -14.13 6.38 -4.56
C LEU A 41 -15.37 5.76 -5.22
N VAL A 42 -15.73 6.29 -6.38
CA VAL A 42 -16.89 5.83 -7.17
C VAL A 42 -16.52 4.90 -8.31
N ARG A 43 -15.23 4.60 -8.46
CA ARG A 43 -14.69 3.72 -9.52
C ARG A 43 -13.63 2.80 -8.95
N GLU A 44 -13.47 1.65 -9.60
CA GLU A 44 -12.37 0.74 -9.31
C GLU A 44 -11.03 1.48 -9.49
N ALA A 45 -10.13 1.33 -8.52
CA ALA A 45 -8.84 1.99 -8.54
C ALA A 45 -7.77 1.17 -7.83
N LYS A 46 -6.56 1.14 -8.41
CA LYS A 46 -5.37 0.69 -7.70
C LYS A 46 -4.94 1.79 -6.73
N VAL A 47 -4.86 1.45 -5.45
CA VAL A 47 -4.57 2.38 -4.36
C VAL A 47 -3.62 1.76 -3.35
N THR A 48 -2.85 2.62 -2.68
CA THR A 48 -2.08 2.23 -1.49
C THR A 48 -2.75 2.86 -0.28
N VAL A 49 -3.29 2.03 0.60
CA VAL A 49 -4.15 2.44 1.70
C VAL A 49 -3.40 2.36 3.02
N LYS A 50 -3.49 3.41 3.84
CA LYS A 50 -3.02 3.42 5.23
C LYS A 50 -4.21 3.47 6.17
N GLY A 51 -4.20 2.63 7.20
CA GLY A 51 -5.22 2.62 8.24
C GLY A 51 -4.79 1.85 9.48
N ARG A 52 -5.56 1.96 10.56
CA ARG A 52 -5.38 1.15 11.77
C ARG A 52 -6.00 -0.22 11.56
N LEU A 53 -5.39 -1.28 12.10
CA LEU A 53 -5.96 -2.63 11.99
C LEU A 53 -7.02 -2.83 13.08
N ALA A 54 -8.29 -2.78 12.70
CA ALA A 54 -9.40 -2.97 13.62
C ALA A 54 -9.66 -4.46 13.90
N SER A 55 -9.54 -5.32 12.89
CA SER A 55 -9.64 -6.76 13.06
C SER A 55 -8.92 -7.53 11.96
N LEU A 56 -8.57 -8.78 12.28
CA LEU A 56 -7.90 -9.72 11.39
C LEU A 56 -8.59 -11.08 11.50
N HIS A 57 -8.92 -11.69 10.37
CA HIS A 57 -9.50 -13.03 10.33
C HIS A 57 -8.89 -13.86 9.20
N TYR A 58 -8.39 -15.04 9.53
CA TYR A 58 -7.94 -16.01 8.53
C TYR A 58 -8.98 -17.10 8.38
N ASP A 59 -9.50 -17.26 7.16
CA ASP A 59 -10.39 -18.36 6.80
C ASP A 59 -9.59 -19.48 6.13
N GLN A 60 -9.49 -20.60 6.83
CA GLN A 60 -8.79 -21.80 6.35
C GLN A 60 -9.51 -22.46 5.16
N ALA A 61 -10.84 -22.37 5.07
CA ALA A 61 -11.61 -23.01 4.02
C ALA A 61 -11.46 -22.27 2.68
N SER A 62 -11.59 -20.94 2.70
CA SER A 62 -11.41 -20.12 1.49
C SER A 62 -9.95 -19.74 1.20
N ARG A 63 -9.00 -20.06 2.11
CA ARG A 63 -7.59 -19.67 2.03
C ARG A 63 -7.43 -18.16 1.83
N LYS A 64 -8.26 -17.36 2.52
CA LYS A 64 -8.24 -15.89 2.48
C LYS A 64 -7.92 -15.30 3.85
N LEU A 65 -7.15 -14.22 3.83
CA LEU A 65 -6.89 -13.37 4.99
C LEU A 65 -7.69 -12.07 4.84
N TYR A 66 -8.52 -11.78 5.82
CA TYR A 66 -9.38 -10.60 5.88
C TYR A 66 -8.81 -9.63 6.90
N LEU A 67 -8.59 -8.38 6.48
CA LEU A 67 -8.17 -7.28 7.33
C LEU A 67 -9.25 -6.21 7.31
N VAL A 68 -9.72 -5.78 8.48
CA VAL A 68 -10.56 -4.59 8.58
C VAL A 68 -9.68 -3.42 8.96
N LEU A 69 -9.50 -2.49 8.03
CA LEU A 69 -8.73 -1.27 8.24
C LEU A 69 -9.67 -0.13 8.61
N GLU A 70 -9.27 0.68 9.58
CA GLU A 70 -10.02 1.85 10.05
C GLU A 70 -9.28 3.14 9.70
N GLY A 71 -10.02 4.09 9.12
CA GLY A 71 -9.54 5.42 8.76
C GLY A 71 -9.69 6.43 9.89
N ARG A 72 -9.21 7.65 9.62
CA ARG A 72 -9.24 8.77 10.59
C ARG A 72 -10.63 9.19 11.05
N ASP A 73 -11.65 9.02 10.20
CA ASP A 73 -13.06 9.35 10.52
C ASP A 73 -13.88 8.16 11.05
N GLY A 74 -13.23 7.03 11.34
CA GLY A 74 -13.87 5.79 11.77
C GLY A 74 -14.46 4.95 10.63
N SER A 75 -14.33 5.38 9.38
CA SER A 75 -14.68 4.56 8.21
C SER A 75 -13.90 3.25 8.22
N LYS A 76 -14.54 2.17 7.79
CA LYS A 76 -13.94 0.84 7.73
C LYS A 76 -13.83 0.35 6.29
N LEU A 77 -12.74 -0.34 6.00
CA LEU A 77 -12.48 -0.98 4.71
C LEU A 77 -12.09 -2.43 4.92
N LEU A 78 -12.77 -3.34 4.21
CA LEU A 78 -12.40 -4.75 4.19
C LEU A 78 -11.34 -4.98 3.11
N ALA A 79 -10.13 -5.31 3.53
CA ALA A 79 -9.05 -5.75 2.65
C ALA A 79 -8.95 -7.28 2.65
N VAL A 80 -8.88 -7.88 1.47
CA VAL A 80 -8.88 -9.34 1.27
C VAL A 80 -7.60 -9.76 0.57
N ALA A 81 -6.79 -10.58 1.24
CA ALA A 81 -5.55 -11.13 0.71
C ALA A 81 -5.64 -12.65 0.50
N ASP A 82 -4.92 -13.14 -0.51
CA ASP A 82 -4.70 -14.57 -0.71
C ASP A 82 -3.70 -15.12 0.31
N ALA A 83 -4.12 -16.11 1.08
CA ALA A 83 -3.28 -16.68 2.14
C ALA A 83 -1.99 -17.28 1.58
N GLU A 84 -2.06 -17.94 0.42
CA GLU A 84 -0.88 -18.50 -0.24
C GLU A 84 0.17 -17.43 -0.58
N TYR A 85 -0.27 -16.28 -1.10
CA TYR A 85 0.63 -15.16 -1.38
C TYR A 85 1.28 -14.65 -0.09
N ILE A 86 0.49 -14.45 0.96
CA ILE A 86 0.96 -13.97 2.25
C ILE A 86 1.96 -14.96 2.86
N GLU A 87 1.64 -16.25 2.87
CA GLU A 87 2.50 -17.30 3.43
C GLU A 87 3.83 -17.43 2.68
N LYS A 88 3.80 -17.32 1.35
CA LYS A 88 4.99 -17.34 0.50
C LYS A 88 5.91 -16.16 0.76
N LYS A 89 5.36 -14.97 1.01
CA LYS A 89 6.12 -13.73 1.14
C LYS A 89 6.57 -13.43 2.56
N TYR A 90 5.71 -13.66 3.55
CA TYR A 90 5.91 -13.24 4.94
C TYR A 90 6.07 -14.42 5.90
N GLY A 91 5.82 -15.64 5.45
CA GLY A 91 5.81 -16.85 6.28
C GLY A 91 4.41 -17.20 6.79
N PRO A 92 4.27 -18.31 7.54
CA PRO A 92 2.96 -18.84 7.93
C PRO A 92 2.13 -17.81 8.70
N ILE A 93 0.85 -17.63 8.30
CA ILE A 93 -0.02 -16.57 8.82
C ILE A 93 -0.11 -16.58 10.36
N GLN A 94 -0.10 -17.77 10.97
CA GLN A 94 -0.16 -17.95 12.43
C GLN A 94 1.04 -17.35 13.20
N TYR A 95 2.16 -17.06 12.52
CA TYR A 95 3.36 -16.48 13.12
C TYR A 95 3.56 -15.01 12.76
N LEU A 96 2.66 -14.44 11.96
CA LEU A 96 2.71 -13.02 11.62
C LEU A 96 2.30 -12.19 12.84
N ARG A 97 3.11 -11.17 13.14
CA ARG A 97 2.81 -10.17 14.16
C ARG A 97 2.36 -8.91 13.44
N TRP A 98 1.21 -8.39 13.85
CA TRP A 98 0.60 -7.22 13.25
C TRP A 98 0.73 -6.02 14.18
N ASP A 99 1.11 -4.89 13.61
CA ASP A 99 1.06 -3.59 14.28
C ASP A 99 -0.39 -3.05 14.16
N PRO A 100 -1.13 -2.93 15.27
CA PRO A 100 -2.51 -2.45 15.22
C PRO A 100 -2.63 -0.97 14.85
N ASP A 101 -1.59 -0.17 15.08
CA ASP A 101 -1.66 1.29 14.96
C ASP A 101 -1.43 1.78 13.53
N SER A 102 -0.76 0.99 12.70
CA SER A 102 -0.49 1.38 11.31
C SER A 102 -0.22 0.17 10.42
N VAL A 103 -1.16 -0.11 9.53
CA VAL A 103 -1.01 -1.07 8.43
C VAL A 103 -1.11 -0.33 7.10
N VAL A 104 -0.21 -0.65 6.17
CA VAL A 104 -0.20 -0.10 4.82
C VAL A 104 -0.33 -1.22 3.80
N VAL A 105 -1.37 -1.12 2.96
CA VAL A 105 -1.77 -2.16 2.01
C VAL A 105 -1.87 -1.58 0.61
N GLU A 106 -1.20 -2.17 -0.36
CA GLU A 106 -1.43 -1.91 -1.78
C GLU A 106 -2.52 -2.87 -2.29
N GLY A 107 -3.50 -2.35 -3.03
CA GLY A 107 -4.55 -3.19 -3.58
C GLY A 107 -5.40 -2.50 -4.65
N VAL A 108 -6.40 -3.24 -5.13
CA VAL A 108 -7.43 -2.72 -6.04
C VAL A 108 -8.73 -2.59 -5.26
N TYR A 109 -9.20 -1.36 -5.09
CA TYR A 109 -10.47 -1.08 -4.43
C TYR A 109 -11.61 -1.22 -5.42
N ASP A 110 -12.61 -2.01 -5.07
CA ASP A 110 -13.85 -2.15 -5.82
C ASP A 110 -15.01 -1.51 -5.03
N PRO A 111 -15.58 -0.39 -5.49
CA PRO A 111 -16.69 0.27 -4.81
C PRO A 111 -18.00 -0.52 -4.88
N ALA A 112 -18.16 -1.47 -5.83
CA ALA A 112 -19.38 -2.28 -5.93
C ALA A 112 -19.49 -3.27 -4.77
N THR A 113 -18.35 -3.82 -4.33
CA THR A 113 -18.27 -4.73 -3.18
C THR A 113 -17.84 -4.03 -1.89
N GLY A 114 -17.27 -2.82 -1.99
CA GLY A 114 -16.70 -2.10 -0.85
C GLY A 114 -15.44 -2.75 -0.31
N THR A 115 -14.74 -3.54 -1.13
CA THR A 115 -13.57 -4.33 -0.71
C THR A 115 -12.30 -3.88 -1.42
N LEU A 116 -11.17 -4.05 -0.74
CA LEU A 116 -9.83 -3.87 -1.31
C LEU A 116 -9.21 -5.25 -1.54
N ARG A 117 -9.02 -5.64 -2.79
CA ARG A 117 -8.24 -6.84 -3.11
C ARG A 117 -6.76 -6.54 -2.93
N VAL A 118 -6.13 -7.17 -1.94
CA VAL A 118 -4.73 -6.95 -1.58
C VAL A 118 -3.82 -7.48 -2.66
N ILE A 119 -2.93 -6.61 -3.15
CA ILE A 119 -1.78 -6.96 -3.97
C ILE A 119 -0.56 -7.11 -3.06
N ASP A 120 -0.37 -6.19 -2.12
CA ASP A 120 0.79 -6.22 -1.25
C ASP A 120 0.54 -5.62 0.14
N ILE A 121 1.34 -6.04 1.12
CA ILE A 121 1.35 -5.46 2.46
C ILE A 121 2.72 -4.80 2.66
N LEU A 122 2.72 -3.48 2.63
CA LEU A 122 3.94 -2.70 2.63
C LEU A 122 4.47 -2.49 4.06
N GLU A 123 3.55 -2.31 5.02
CA GLU A 123 3.88 -2.04 6.43
C GLU A 123 2.85 -2.64 7.39
N GLY A 124 3.24 -2.83 8.65
CA GLY A 124 2.37 -3.28 9.73
C GLY A 124 2.28 -4.80 9.92
N CYS A 125 3.02 -5.58 9.13
CA CYS A 125 3.21 -7.01 9.34
C CYS A 125 4.71 -7.31 9.48
N HIS A 126 5.09 -7.92 10.60
CA HIS A 126 6.47 -8.35 10.88
C HIS A 126 6.50 -9.86 11.11
N SER A 127 7.49 -10.53 10.52
CA SER A 127 7.70 -11.96 10.77
C SER A 127 8.17 -12.15 12.22
N GLY A 128 7.31 -12.74 13.05
CA GLY A 128 7.62 -13.04 14.44
C GLY A 128 8.44 -14.32 14.58
N TYR A 129 9.62 -14.40 13.94
CA TYR A 129 10.52 -15.55 14.16
C TYR A 129 11.27 -15.37 15.47
N SER A 130 10.62 -15.65 16.60
CA SER A 130 11.34 -15.94 17.85
C SER A 130 11.97 -17.33 17.69
N GLN A 131 13.29 -17.37 17.48
CA GLN A 131 14.05 -18.60 17.65
C GLN A 131 13.75 -19.17 19.05
N PRO A 132 13.46 -20.48 19.19
CA PRO A 132 13.36 -21.07 20.51
C PRO A 132 14.70 -20.88 21.23
N ALA A 133 14.67 -20.38 22.47
CA ALA A 133 15.86 -20.30 23.29
C ALA A 133 16.44 -21.71 23.41
N ILE A 134 17.64 -21.91 22.85
CA ILE A 134 18.43 -23.10 23.11
C ILE A 134 18.71 -23.06 24.60
N LYS A 135 18.07 -23.95 25.36
CA LYS A 135 18.48 -24.22 26.73
C LYS A 135 19.71 -25.11 26.63
N ASP A 136 20.87 -24.54 26.92
CA ASP A 136 22.08 -25.30 27.25
C ASP A 136 21.83 -26.21 28.47
#